data_AF-A0A1C5YBS9-F1
#
_entry.id   AF-A0A1C5YBS9-F1
#
_cell.length_a   1.000
_cell.length_b   1.000
_cell.length_c   1.000
_cell.angle_alpha   90.00
_cell.angle_beta   90.00
_cell.angle_gamma   90.00
#
_symmetry.space_group_name_H-M   'P 1'
#
loop_
_entity.id
_entity.type
_entity.pdbx_description
1 polymer ?
#
loop_
_entity_poly.entity_id
_entity_poly.type
_entity_poly.pdbx_seq_one_letter_code
_entity_poly.pdbx_strand_id
1 'polypeptide(L)'
;MMKEHKEGSLPLCTFLVRMLQGMLIGLGAVLPGISGGVLCVIFGIYRPVMELLSNPRKYFFTHIRKLLPVILGGAVGFLGVANILSFFLEKYPDPSVCLFVGLIAGMLPSLMREAGKEGRTNGSWISMVAAAVVIFAILTTLNLLSVSLVPNVGWYVFCGVCLALSVIVPGMSFSTLLMPLGLYTPFVDGLGHLNLSIMIPSGIGAVVTVICFAKMIDALLEKFYSYVFHAIVGIVVAATVMIIPFGSFTVSLSAAIVNVICLGLGVLCSLLLNRIDKDDLLA
;
A
#
# COMPACT_ATOMS: atom_id res chain seq x y z
N MET A 1 -0.95 -22.92 33.84
CA MET A 1 -0.58 -21.60 34.41
C MET A 1 -0.33 -20.65 33.23
N MET A 2 -1.35 -19.89 32.85
CA MET A 2 -1.28 -18.94 31.72
C MET A 2 -0.39 -17.77 32.15
N LYS A 3 0.70 -17.51 31.42
CA LYS A 3 1.53 -16.33 31.63
C LYS A 3 0.75 -15.10 31.14
N GLU A 4 0.43 -14.22 32.08
CA GLU A 4 -0.04 -12.87 31.79
C GLU A 4 0.96 -12.16 30.88
N HIS A 5 0.48 -11.68 29.73
CA HIS A 5 1.24 -10.78 28.87
C HIS A 5 1.24 -9.40 29.53
N LYS A 6 2.39 -9.03 30.14
CA LYS A 6 2.62 -7.68 30.66
C LYS A 6 2.33 -6.63 29.58
N GLU A 7 1.43 -5.72 29.91
CA GLU A 7 1.18 -4.48 29.18
C GLU A 7 2.39 -3.55 29.32
N GLY A 8 3.34 -3.64 28.40
CA GLY A 8 4.41 -2.65 28.23
C GLY A 8 4.02 -1.61 27.19
N SER A 9 4.12 -0.32 27.53
CA SER A 9 4.08 0.78 26.56
C SER A 9 5.09 0.53 25.43
N LEU A 10 4.71 0.76 24.17
CA LEU A 10 5.65 0.67 23.04
C LEU A 10 6.87 1.57 23.32
N PRO A 11 8.11 1.10 23.08
CA PRO A 11 9.29 1.95 23.15
C PRO A 11 9.10 3.19 22.25
N LEU A 12 9.57 4.36 22.71
CA LEU A 12 9.40 5.63 22.00
C LEU A 12 9.93 5.56 20.55
N CYS A 13 11.04 4.85 20.32
CA CYS A 13 11.58 4.59 18.99
C CYS A 13 10.59 3.84 18.09
N THR A 14 10.01 2.74 18.55
CA THR A 14 9.03 1.95 17.80
C THR A 14 7.78 2.76 17.47
N PHE A 15 7.34 3.62 18.40
CA PHE A 15 6.23 4.53 18.17
C PHE A 15 6.53 5.53 17.05
N LEU A 16 7.70 6.18 17.08
CA LEU A 16 8.13 7.13 16.05
C LEU A 16 8.31 6.47 14.69
N VAL A 17 8.87 5.26 14.63
CA VAL A 17 9.01 4.50 13.39
C VAL A 17 7.65 4.15 12.79
N ARG A 18 6.71 3.66 13.59
CA ARG A 18 5.34 3.36 13.13
C ARG A 18 4.58 4.60 12.71
N MET A 19 4.82 5.73 13.37
CA MET A 19 4.28 7.02 12.95
C MET A 19 4.84 7.44 11.59
N LEU A 20 6.13 7.25 11.33
CA LEU A 20 6.74 7.49 10.02
C LEU A 20 6.19 6.55 8.94
N GLN A 21 6.03 5.26 9.24
CA GLN A 21 5.38 4.29 8.35
C GLN A 21 3.94 4.73 8.03
N GLY A 22 3.20 5.16 9.05
CA GLY A 22 1.88 5.76 8.88
C GLY A 22 1.90 6.97 7.94
N MET A 23 2.83 7.91 8.15
CA MET A 23 2.97 9.10 7.30
C MET A 23 3.23 8.72 5.84
N LEU A 24 4.09 7.72 5.58
CA LEU A 24 4.35 7.21 4.24
C LEU A 24 3.11 6.53 3.64
N ILE A 25 2.34 5.75 4.41
CA ILE A 25 1.09 5.13 3.95
C ILE A 25 0.06 6.22 3.59
N GLY A 26 -0.12 7.23 4.45
CA GLY A 26 -1.04 8.35 4.22
C GLY A 26 -0.69 9.12 2.95
N LEU A 27 0.60 9.38 2.73
CA LEU A 27 1.10 9.95 1.48
C LEU A 27 0.81 9.05 0.28
N GLY A 28 1.11 7.75 0.39
CA GLY A 28 0.86 6.78 -0.67
C GLY A 28 -0.61 6.58 -0.99
N ALA A 29 -1.53 7.08 -0.16
CA ALA A 29 -2.95 7.15 -0.48
C ALA A 29 -3.33 8.40 -1.30
N VAL A 30 -2.49 9.44 -1.32
CA VAL A 30 -2.75 10.68 -2.08
C VAL A 30 -2.10 10.64 -3.46
N LEU A 31 -0.88 10.10 -3.53
CA LEU A 31 -0.05 10.19 -4.73
C LEU A 31 -0.40 9.15 -5.79
N PRO A 32 -0.51 9.58 -7.04
CA PRO A 32 -0.87 8.67 -8.09
C PRO A 32 0.26 7.70 -8.42
N GLY A 33 -0.09 6.41 -8.54
CA GLY A 33 0.88 5.36 -8.83
C GLY A 33 1.54 4.78 -7.59
N ILE A 34 1.36 5.38 -6.41
CA ILE A 34 1.76 4.79 -5.12
C ILE A 34 0.51 4.15 -4.50
N SER A 35 0.64 2.94 -3.94
CA SER A 35 -0.48 2.21 -3.32
C SER A 35 -0.23 2.05 -1.82
N GLY A 36 -1.14 2.60 -1.00
CA GLY A 36 -1.10 2.43 0.47
C GLY A 36 -1.14 0.97 0.90
N GLY A 37 -1.85 0.09 0.18
CA GLY A 37 -1.86 -1.35 0.43
C GLY A 37 -0.48 -2.00 0.24
N VAL A 38 0.29 -1.59 -0.78
CA VAL A 38 1.69 -2.02 -0.95
C VAL A 38 2.53 -1.58 0.24
N LEU A 39 2.36 -0.34 0.70
CA LEU A 39 3.08 0.18 1.86
C LEU A 39 2.75 -0.57 3.15
N CYS A 40 1.49 -0.93 3.38
CA CYS A 40 1.09 -1.76 4.51
C CYS A 40 1.76 -3.15 4.47
N VAL A 41 1.88 -3.75 3.28
CA VAL A 41 2.56 -5.04 3.10
C VAL A 41 4.05 -4.91 3.36
N ILE A 42 4.66 -3.87 2.81
CA ILE A 42 6.06 -3.51 2.97
C ILE A 42 6.38 -3.38 4.46
N PHE A 43 5.63 -2.55 5.19
CA PHE A 43 5.86 -2.36 6.63
C PHE A 43 5.42 -3.54 7.50
N GLY A 44 4.98 -4.67 6.92
CA GLY A 44 4.59 -5.87 7.65
C GLY A 44 3.32 -5.70 8.50
N ILE A 45 2.57 -4.63 8.29
CA ILE A 45 1.35 -4.31 9.06
C ILE A 45 0.08 -4.71 8.33
N TYR A 46 0.17 -5.19 7.08
CA TYR A 46 -0.99 -5.54 6.25
C TYR A 46 -1.93 -6.54 6.93
N ARG A 47 -1.41 -7.63 7.50
CA ARG A 47 -2.23 -8.62 8.20
C ARG A 47 -2.98 -8.01 9.40
N PRO A 48 -2.32 -7.31 10.33
CA PRO A 48 -2.99 -6.53 11.38
C PRO A 48 -4.10 -5.60 10.87
N VAL A 49 -3.87 -4.91 9.74
CA VAL A 49 -4.88 -4.04 9.13
C VAL A 49 -6.07 -4.85 8.61
N MET A 50 -5.82 -5.95 7.89
CA MET A 50 -6.90 -6.79 7.35
C MET A 50 -7.75 -7.43 8.44
N GLU A 51 -7.13 -7.94 9.52
CA GLU A 51 -7.85 -8.49 10.67
C GLU A 51 -8.71 -7.41 11.37
N LEU A 52 -8.18 -6.20 11.55
CA LEU A 52 -8.94 -5.09 12.12
C LEU A 52 -10.12 -4.68 11.23
N LEU A 53 -9.93 -4.65 9.91
CA LEU A 53 -10.99 -4.29 8.96
C LEU A 53 -12.04 -5.41 8.82
N SER A 54 -11.64 -6.68 8.89
CA SER A 54 -12.55 -7.84 8.74
C SER A 54 -13.50 -7.95 9.93
N ASN A 55 -12.98 -7.78 11.15
CA ASN A 55 -13.72 -7.88 12.39
C ASN A 55 -13.26 -6.83 13.41
N PRO A 56 -13.70 -5.55 13.25
CA PRO A 56 -13.26 -4.45 14.10
C PRO A 56 -13.51 -4.75 15.57
N ARG A 57 -14.72 -5.19 15.95
CA ARG A 57 -15.06 -5.46 17.36
C ARG A 57 -14.17 -6.51 18.03
N LYS A 58 -13.72 -7.52 17.29
CA LYS A 58 -12.91 -8.63 17.83
C LYS A 58 -11.44 -8.23 17.95
N TYR A 59 -10.91 -7.56 16.93
CA TYR A 59 -9.47 -7.29 16.81
C TYR A 59 -9.07 -5.86 17.21
N PHE A 60 -10.04 -5.00 17.57
CA PHE A 60 -9.78 -3.62 18.01
C PHE A 60 -8.74 -3.58 19.12
N PHE A 61 -9.01 -4.18 20.28
CA PHE A 61 -8.08 -4.12 21.42
C PHE A 61 -6.77 -4.86 21.17
N THR A 62 -6.77 -5.86 20.29
CA THR A 62 -5.58 -6.65 19.94
C THR A 62 -4.59 -5.86 19.08
N HIS A 63 -5.10 -5.10 18.10
CA HIS A 63 -4.27 -4.44 17.10
C HIS A 63 -4.20 -2.92 17.23
N ILE A 64 -5.11 -2.28 17.97
CA ILE A 64 -5.15 -0.81 18.08
C ILE A 64 -3.86 -0.24 18.67
N ARG A 65 -3.23 -0.85 19.68
CA ARG A 65 -1.93 -0.36 20.21
C ARG A 65 -0.82 -0.36 19.15
N LYS A 66 -0.84 -1.35 18.24
CA LYS A 66 0.12 -1.49 17.15
C LYS A 66 -0.19 -0.56 15.98
N LEU A 67 -1.48 -0.32 15.70
CA LEU A 67 -1.97 0.46 14.55
C LEU A 67 -2.21 1.94 14.89
N LEU A 68 -2.39 2.32 16.16
CA LEU A 68 -2.64 3.70 16.56
C LEU A 68 -1.55 4.67 16.06
N PRO A 69 -0.24 4.37 16.21
CA PRO A 69 0.79 5.27 15.71
C PRO A 69 0.77 5.35 14.17
N VAL A 70 0.40 4.25 13.49
CA VAL A 70 0.27 4.20 12.03
C VAL A 70 -0.96 5.01 11.57
N ILE A 71 -2.09 4.93 12.27
CA ILE A 71 -3.31 5.68 11.96
C ILE A 71 -3.07 7.17 12.19
N LEU A 72 -2.45 7.54 13.32
CA LEU A 72 -2.07 8.93 13.62
C LEU A 72 -1.06 9.44 12.59
N GLY A 73 -0.03 8.65 12.29
CA GLY A 73 0.93 8.93 11.23
C GLY A 73 0.25 9.07 9.88
N GLY A 74 -0.71 8.21 9.54
CA GLY A 74 -1.48 8.25 8.30
C GLY A 74 -2.32 9.51 8.18
N ALA A 75 -2.99 9.92 9.25
CA ALA A 75 -3.73 11.17 9.30
C ALA A 75 -2.80 12.39 9.16
N VAL A 76 -1.66 12.40 9.86
CA VAL A 76 -0.63 13.46 9.74
C VAL A 76 0.04 13.45 8.37
N GLY A 77 0.26 12.27 7.79
CA GLY A 77 0.81 12.06 6.47
C GLY A 77 -0.11 12.59 5.39
N PHE A 78 -1.40 12.26 5.50
CA PHE A 78 -2.47 12.73 4.62
C PHE A 78 -2.68 14.25 4.72
N LEU A 79 -2.59 14.85 5.93
CA LEU A 79 -2.91 16.26 6.16
C LEU A 79 -1.71 17.24 6.18
N GLY A 80 -0.50 16.78 6.52
CA GLY A 80 0.62 17.67 6.87
C GLY A 80 1.95 17.36 6.18
N VAL A 81 2.42 16.11 6.25
CA VAL A 81 3.66 15.70 5.56
C VAL A 81 3.46 15.59 4.04
N ALA A 82 2.20 15.45 3.61
CA ALA A 82 1.79 15.52 2.21
C ALA A 82 2.41 16.72 1.50
N ASN A 83 2.36 17.94 2.03
CA ASN A 83 2.83 19.10 1.27
C ASN A 83 4.34 19.08 0.99
N ILE A 84 5.17 18.65 1.94
CA ILE A 84 6.62 18.58 1.75
C ILE A 84 6.98 17.43 0.81
N LEU A 85 6.38 16.26 1.03
CA LEU A 85 6.75 15.07 0.28
C LEU A 85 6.09 15.05 -1.11
N SER A 86 4.86 15.55 -1.25
CA SER A 86 4.24 15.90 -2.54
C SER A 86 5.05 16.95 -3.28
N PHE A 87 5.61 17.97 -2.60
CA PHE A 87 6.52 18.90 -3.27
C PHE A 87 7.73 18.18 -3.87
N PHE A 88 8.33 17.21 -3.18
CA PHE A 88 9.42 16.41 -3.76
C PHE A 88 8.94 15.52 -4.92
N LEU A 89 7.75 14.94 -4.85
CA LEU A 89 7.20 14.10 -5.90
C LEU A 89 6.70 14.88 -7.13
N GLU A 90 6.28 16.13 -6.96
CA GLU A 90 5.92 17.04 -8.05
C GLU A 90 7.16 17.69 -8.67
N LYS A 91 8.12 18.13 -7.84
CA LYS A 91 9.33 18.82 -8.32
C LYS A 91 10.40 17.86 -8.84
N TYR A 92 10.48 16.66 -8.26
CA TYR A 92 11.45 15.61 -8.59
C TYR A 92 10.75 14.24 -8.69
N PRO A 93 9.87 14.03 -9.68
CA PRO A 93 9.07 12.81 -9.80
C PRO A 93 9.95 11.56 -9.96
N ASP A 94 10.90 11.56 -10.90
CA ASP A 94 11.70 10.35 -11.18
C ASP A 94 12.58 9.93 -9.99
N PRO A 95 13.37 10.83 -9.35
CA PRO A 95 14.19 10.46 -8.20
C PRO A 95 13.34 9.98 -7.01
N SER A 96 12.19 10.61 -6.77
CA SER A 96 11.29 10.24 -5.68
C SER A 96 10.67 8.85 -5.91
N VAL A 97 10.27 8.55 -7.13
CA VAL A 97 9.79 7.21 -7.52
C VAL A 97 10.91 6.18 -7.41
N CYS A 98 12.14 6.49 -7.83
CA CYS A 98 13.28 5.59 -7.68
C CYS A 98 13.59 5.28 -6.21
N LEU A 99 13.51 6.28 -5.32
CA LEU A 99 13.64 6.07 -3.87
C LEU A 99 12.54 5.13 -3.34
N PHE A 100 11.30 5.31 -3.80
CA PHE A 100 10.19 4.44 -3.44
C PHE A 100 10.39 3.00 -3.94
N VAL A 101 10.78 2.81 -5.19
CA VAL A 101 11.13 1.50 -5.77
C VAL A 101 12.26 0.84 -4.97
N GLY A 102 13.28 1.61 -4.58
CA GLY A 102 14.36 1.14 -3.72
C GLY A 102 13.87 0.63 -2.37
N LEU A 103 12.97 1.37 -1.71
CA LEU A 103 12.32 0.94 -0.46
C LEU A 103 11.55 -0.37 -0.66
N ILE A 104 10.75 -0.48 -1.72
CA ILE A 104 10.01 -1.71 -2.03
C ILE A 104 10.97 -2.89 -2.22
N ALA A 105 11.99 -2.71 -3.07
CA ALA A 105 12.98 -3.74 -3.39
C ALA A 105 13.74 -4.21 -2.14
N GLY A 106 14.10 -3.30 -1.24
CA GLY A 106 14.76 -3.64 0.01
C GLY A 106 13.88 -4.45 0.98
N MET A 107 12.55 -4.32 0.89
CA MET A 107 11.59 -5.04 1.76
C MET A 107 11.08 -6.34 1.16
N LEU A 108 11.24 -6.55 -0.15
CA LEU A 108 10.90 -7.81 -0.84
C LEU A 108 11.45 -9.06 -0.15
N PRO A 109 12.71 -9.11 0.35
CA PRO A 109 13.21 -10.27 1.07
C PRO A 109 12.43 -10.57 2.35
N SER A 110 12.00 -9.54 3.09
CA SER A 110 11.18 -9.70 4.30
C SER A 110 9.81 -10.26 3.95
N LEU A 111 9.20 -9.71 2.89
CA LEU A 111 7.90 -10.16 2.41
C LEU A 111 7.96 -11.61 1.89
N MET A 112 9.03 -11.99 1.21
CA MET A 112 9.26 -13.36 0.76
C MET A 112 9.50 -14.34 1.91
N ARG A 113 10.09 -13.87 3.01
CA ARG A 113 10.19 -14.63 4.25
C ARG A 113 8.83 -14.78 4.92
N GLU A 114 8.02 -13.72 4.96
CA GLU A 114 6.65 -13.73 5.46
C GLU A 114 5.78 -14.74 4.70
N ALA A 115 5.89 -14.74 3.37
CA ALA A 115 5.15 -15.64 2.49
C ALA A 115 5.51 -17.12 2.70
N GLY A 116 6.75 -17.40 3.12
CA GLY A 116 7.23 -18.74 3.41
C GLY A 116 6.98 -19.23 4.84
N LYS A 117 6.33 -18.44 5.71
CA LYS A 117 6.15 -18.81 7.14
C LYS A 117 5.41 -20.12 7.35
N GLU A 118 4.33 -20.33 6.58
CA GLU A 118 3.52 -21.56 6.62
C GLU A 118 3.95 -22.58 5.55
N GLY A 119 5.22 -22.54 5.14
CA GLY A 119 5.79 -23.40 4.11
C GLY A 119 5.61 -22.86 2.68
N ARG A 120 6.29 -23.52 1.73
CA ARG A 120 6.26 -23.19 0.29
C ARG A 120 5.93 -24.43 -0.51
N THR A 121 4.88 -24.38 -1.31
CA THR A 121 4.51 -25.46 -2.24
C THR A 121 4.72 -25.00 -3.67
N ASN A 122 4.71 -25.92 -4.64
CA ASN A 122 4.73 -25.57 -6.07
C ASN A 122 3.54 -24.65 -6.44
N GLY A 123 2.39 -24.84 -5.77
CA GLY A 123 1.22 -24.00 -5.93
C GLY A 123 1.43 -22.56 -5.44
N SER A 124 2.24 -22.34 -4.40
CA SER A 124 2.60 -21.00 -3.92
C SER A 124 3.35 -20.22 -5.01
N TRP A 125 4.34 -20.83 -5.67
CA TRP A 125 5.07 -20.19 -6.76
C TRP A 125 4.18 -19.90 -7.97
N ILE A 126 3.28 -20.82 -8.32
CA ILE A 126 2.28 -20.60 -9.37
C ILE A 126 1.39 -19.41 -9.02
N SER A 127 0.93 -19.30 -7.77
CA SER A 127 0.08 -18.18 -7.33
C SER A 127 0.80 -16.82 -7.42
N MET A 128 2.11 -16.79 -7.13
CA MET A 128 2.94 -15.59 -7.29
C MET A 128 3.01 -15.15 -8.76
N VAL A 129 3.37 -16.08 -9.66
CA VAL A 129 3.51 -15.76 -11.08
C VAL A 129 2.16 -15.40 -11.69
N ALA A 130 1.11 -16.15 -11.38
CA ALA A 130 -0.24 -15.88 -11.87
C ALA A 130 -0.72 -14.49 -11.44
N ALA A 131 -0.57 -14.14 -10.16
CA ALA A 131 -0.97 -12.84 -9.64
C ALA A 131 -0.15 -11.69 -10.25
N ALA A 132 1.16 -11.88 -10.43
CA ALA A 132 2.03 -10.93 -11.11
C ALA A 132 1.57 -10.67 -12.56
N VAL A 133 1.33 -11.73 -13.34
CA VAL A 133 0.88 -11.63 -14.73
C VAL A 133 -0.48 -10.96 -14.83
N VAL A 134 -1.44 -11.34 -13.99
CA VAL A 134 -2.79 -10.76 -13.99
C VAL A 134 -2.75 -9.27 -13.69
N ILE A 135 -2.04 -8.85 -12.63
CA ILE A 135 -1.94 -7.43 -12.28
C ILE A 135 -1.18 -6.66 -13.36
N PHE A 136 -0.08 -7.20 -13.87
CA PHE A 136 0.67 -6.55 -14.94
C PHE A 136 -0.20 -6.35 -16.19
N ALA A 137 -0.97 -7.36 -16.59
CA ALA A 137 -1.90 -7.27 -17.71
C ALA A 137 -3.00 -6.22 -17.47
N ILE A 138 -3.65 -6.25 -16.30
CA ILE A 138 -4.69 -5.26 -15.94
C ILE A 138 -4.14 -3.84 -15.99
N LEU A 139 -3.01 -3.58 -15.34
CA LEU A 139 -2.41 -2.24 -15.28
C LEU A 139 -1.97 -1.76 -16.68
N THR A 140 -1.42 -2.64 -17.50
CA THR A 140 -1.01 -2.31 -18.88
C THR A 140 -2.22 -2.00 -19.75
N THR A 141 -3.25 -2.85 -19.71
CA THR A 141 -4.49 -2.65 -20.47
C THR A 141 -5.20 -1.36 -20.06
N LEU A 142 -5.28 -1.05 -18.77
CA LEU A 142 -5.87 0.19 -18.29
C LEU A 142 -5.09 1.42 -18.77
N ASN A 143 -3.76 1.36 -18.80
CA ASN A 143 -2.93 2.46 -19.31
C ASN A 143 -3.22 2.74 -20.80
N LEU A 144 -3.43 1.69 -21.59
CA LEU A 144 -3.69 1.80 -23.04
C LEU A 144 -5.11 2.26 -23.39
N LEU A 145 -6.11 1.95 -22.54
CA LEU A 145 -7.51 2.12 -22.89
C LEU A 145 -8.10 3.50 -22.59
N SER A 146 -7.34 4.46 -22.08
CA SER A 146 -7.82 5.76 -21.55
C SER A 146 -9.18 6.24 -22.13
N VAL A 147 -10.29 5.99 -21.40
CA VAL A 147 -11.66 6.39 -21.76
C VAL A 147 -12.12 7.44 -20.78
N SER A 148 -12.44 8.65 -21.24
CA SER A 148 -13.05 9.66 -20.37
C SER A 148 -14.54 9.36 -20.15
N LEU A 149 -14.89 8.85 -18.98
CA LEU A 149 -16.29 8.59 -18.60
C LEU A 149 -16.92 9.85 -17.99
N VAL A 150 -18.21 10.08 -18.29
CA VAL A 150 -18.98 11.14 -17.63
C VAL A 150 -19.31 10.69 -16.20
N PRO A 151 -18.87 11.43 -15.16
CA PRO A 151 -19.14 11.06 -13.78
C PRO A 151 -20.64 11.04 -13.49
N ASN A 152 -21.10 10.00 -12.80
CA ASN A 152 -22.46 9.89 -12.28
C ASN A 152 -22.43 9.17 -10.93
N VAL A 153 -23.60 9.05 -10.28
CA VAL A 153 -23.72 8.39 -8.96
C VAL A 153 -23.13 6.98 -8.96
N GLY A 154 -23.39 6.18 -10.01
CA GLY A 154 -22.83 4.83 -10.13
C GLY A 154 -21.32 4.81 -10.24
N TRP A 155 -20.74 5.75 -11.01
CA TRP A 155 -19.29 5.90 -11.09
C TRP A 155 -18.67 6.38 -9.78
N TYR A 156 -19.36 7.19 -8.98
CA TYR A 156 -18.87 7.55 -7.64
C TYR A 156 -18.92 6.38 -6.65
N VAL A 157 -19.91 5.50 -6.74
CA VAL A 157 -19.89 4.21 -6.02
C VAL A 157 -18.66 3.39 -6.43
N PHE A 158 -18.40 3.28 -7.73
CA PHE A 158 -17.21 2.59 -8.26
C PHE A 158 -15.90 3.24 -7.78
N CYS A 159 -15.82 4.58 -7.72
CA CYS A 159 -14.67 5.29 -7.16
C CYS A 159 -14.43 4.89 -5.68
N GLY A 160 -15.51 4.76 -4.91
CA GLY A 160 -15.47 4.23 -3.55
C GLY A 160 -14.96 2.80 -3.45
N VAL A 161 -15.39 1.93 -4.37
CA VAL A 161 -14.88 0.55 -4.49
C VAL A 161 -13.39 0.56 -4.79
N CYS A 162 -12.94 1.33 -5.78
CA CYS A 162 -11.52 1.45 -6.12
C CYS A 162 -10.69 1.98 -4.94
N LEU A 163 -11.20 2.98 -4.21
CA LEU A 163 -10.55 3.52 -3.02
C LEU A 163 -10.37 2.45 -1.93
N ALA A 164 -11.42 1.67 -1.62
CA ALA A 164 -11.31 0.60 -0.64
C ALA A 164 -10.41 -0.55 -1.12
N LEU A 165 -10.49 -0.94 -2.40
CA LEU A 165 -9.61 -1.94 -3.00
C LEU A 165 -8.14 -1.49 -2.97
N SER A 166 -7.86 -0.19 -3.06
CA SER A 166 -6.48 0.33 -2.99
C SER A 166 -5.81 0.10 -1.64
N VAL A 167 -6.59 -0.07 -0.58
CA VAL A 167 -6.09 -0.38 0.77
C VAL A 167 -6.06 -1.90 0.99
N ILE A 168 -7.06 -2.62 0.48
CA ILE A 168 -7.24 -4.05 0.72
C ILE A 168 -6.43 -4.91 -0.23
N VAL A 169 -6.31 -4.54 -1.51
CA VAL A 169 -5.56 -5.30 -2.52
C VAL A 169 -4.23 -4.58 -2.75
N PRO A 170 -3.11 -5.14 -2.26
CA PRO A 170 -1.79 -4.57 -2.51
C PRO A 170 -1.56 -4.45 -4.02
N GLY A 171 -0.80 -3.46 -4.44
CA GLY A 171 -0.37 -3.25 -5.84
C GLY A 171 -1.39 -2.55 -6.73
N MET A 172 -2.62 -2.33 -6.22
CA MET A 172 -3.63 -1.53 -6.90
C MET A 172 -3.69 -0.16 -6.22
N SER A 173 -3.44 0.92 -6.97
CA SER A 173 -3.73 2.28 -6.50
C SER A 173 -5.06 2.74 -7.10
N PHE A 174 -5.97 3.32 -6.33
CA PHE A 174 -7.23 3.78 -6.90
C PHE A 174 -6.98 4.87 -7.96
N SER A 175 -5.88 5.64 -7.86
CA SER A 175 -5.49 6.59 -8.89
C SER A 175 -5.20 5.89 -10.23
N THR A 176 -4.50 4.75 -10.19
CA THR A 176 -4.15 3.97 -11.40
C THR A 176 -5.38 3.36 -12.07
N LEU A 177 -6.46 3.16 -11.30
CA LEU A 177 -7.75 2.70 -11.82
C LEU A 177 -8.60 3.86 -12.36
N LEU A 178 -8.62 5.00 -11.67
CA LEU A 178 -9.54 6.10 -11.99
C LEU A 178 -9.00 7.11 -13.00
N MET A 179 -7.67 7.27 -13.12
CA MET A 179 -7.07 8.21 -14.07
C MET A 179 -7.35 7.86 -15.52
N PRO A 180 -7.16 6.61 -15.97
CA PRO A 180 -7.49 6.24 -17.35
C PRO A 180 -8.99 6.37 -17.64
N LEU A 181 -9.84 6.34 -16.62
CA LEU A 181 -11.29 6.46 -16.74
C LEU A 181 -11.78 7.92 -16.75
N GLY A 182 -10.87 8.90 -16.56
CA GLY A 182 -11.24 10.31 -16.39
C GLY A 182 -12.02 10.62 -15.09
N LEU A 183 -12.12 9.64 -14.18
CA LEU A 183 -12.90 9.75 -12.94
C LEU A 183 -12.07 10.30 -11.76
N TYR A 184 -10.74 10.28 -11.86
CA TYR A 184 -9.84 10.66 -10.76
C TYR A 184 -10.02 12.11 -10.32
N THR A 185 -9.85 13.06 -11.23
CA THR A 185 -9.95 14.51 -10.92
C THR A 185 -11.32 14.90 -10.34
N PRO A 186 -12.47 14.56 -10.95
CA PRO A 186 -13.77 14.92 -10.38
C PRO A 186 -14.05 14.22 -9.04
N PHE A 187 -13.48 13.04 -8.81
CA PHE A 187 -13.62 12.34 -7.54
C PHE A 187 -12.80 13.03 -6.43
N VAL A 188 -11.52 13.30 -6.66
CA VAL A 188 -10.64 13.93 -5.66
C VAL A 188 -11.08 15.36 -5.35
N ASP A 189 -11.45 16.14 -6.38
CA ASP A 189 -11.98 17.49 -6.20
C ASP A 189 -13.26 17.49 -5.36
N GLY A 190 -14.14 16.52 -5.61
CA GLY A 190 -15.35 16.28 -4.82
C GLY A 190 -15.10 15.97 -3.35
N LEU A 191 -14.08 15.15 -3.06
CA LEU A 191 -13.65 14.86 -1.69
C LEU A 191 -13.06 16.12 -1.02
N GLY A 192 -12.24 16.88 -1.74
CA GLY A 192 -11.59 18.10 -1.22
C GLY A 192 -12.59 19.20 -0.83
N HIS A 193 -13.69 19.33 -1.58
CA HIS A 193 -14.78 20.27 -1.31
C HIS A 193 -15.88 19.70 -0.40
N LEU A 194 -15.68 18.51 0.18
CA LEU A 194 -16.65 17.81 1.03
C LEU A 194 -18.03 17.68 0.37
N ASN A 195 -18.07 17.43 -0.94
CA ASN A 195 -19.30 17.34 -1.71
C ASN A 195 -20.04 16.04 -1.36
N LEU A 196 -21.15 16.17 -0.62
CA LEU A 196 -21.95 15.04 -0.15
C LEU A 196 -22.49 14.16 -1.30
N SER A 197 -22.75 14.73 -2.47
CA SER A 197 -23.22 13.99 -3.65
C SER A 197 -22.15 13.03 -4.20
N ILE A 198 -20.89 13.22 -3.84
CA ILE A 198 -19.75 12.37 -4.19
C ILE A 198 -19.36 11.50 -3.00
N MET A 199 -19.31 12.08 -1.79
CA MET A 199 -18.91 11.38 -0.57
C MET A 199 -19.89 10.28 -0.16
N ILE A 200 -21.21 10.50 -0.28
CA ILE A 200 -22.20 9.49 0.14
C ILE A 200 -22.13 8.26 -0.77
N PRO A 201 -22.22 8.37 -2.12
CA PRO A 201 -22.14 7.19 -2.99
C PRO A 201 -20.79 6.47 -2.89
N SER A 202 -19.68 7.22 -2.84
CA SER A 202 -18.35 6.62 -2.68
C SER A 202 -18.15 5.98 -1.30
N GLY A 203 -18.68 6.58 -0.24
CA GLY A 203 -18.69 6.01 1.10
C GLY A 203 -19.43 4.67 1.14
N ILE A 204 -20.59 4.57 0.49
CA ILE A 204 -21.34 3.31 0.36
C ILE A 204 -20.50 2.25 -0.37
N GLY A 205 -19.93 2.61 -1.53
CA GLY A 205 -19.07 1.70 -2.30
C GLY A 205 -17.86 1.21 -1.51
N ALA A 206 -17.22 2.13 -0.77
CA ALA A 206 -16.07 1.83 0.08
C ALA A 206 -16.44 0.90 1.25
N VAL A 207 -17.51 1.21 1.99
CA VAL A 207 -17.96 0.40 3.14
C VAL A 207 -18.34 -1.01 2.72
N VAL A 208 -19.14 -1.15 1.66
CA VAL A 208 -19.53 -2.47 1.13
C VAL A 208 -18.28 -3.26 0.74
N THR A 209 -17.34 -2.62 0.04
CA THR A 209 -16.09 -3.28 -0.37
C THR A 209 -15.26 -3.70 0.84
N VAL A 210 -15.08 -2.84 1.84
CA VAL A 210 -14.35 -3.20 3.07
C VAL A 210 -14.98 -4.40 3.75
N ILE A 211 -16.30 -4.41 3.95
CA ILE A 211 -16.98 -5.52 4.63
C ILE A 211 -16.84 -6.84 3.84
N CYS A 212 -17.03 -6.80 2.52
CA CYS A 212 -16.97 -8.00 1.67
C CYS A 212 -15.53 -8.50 1.46
N PHE A 213 -14.63 -7.62 1.02
CA PHE A 213 -13.27 -8.00 0.63
C PHE A 213 -12.36 -8.21 1.83
N ALA A 214 -12.45 -7.41 2.91
CA ALA A 214 -11.59 -7.64 4.08
C ALA A 214 -11.87 -9.01 4.70
N LYS A 215 -13.16 -9.39 4.82
CA LYS A 215 -13.55 -10.74 5.29
C LYS A 215 -13.11 -11.85 4.35
N MET A 216 -13.23 -11.65 3.04
CA MET A 216 -12.77 -12.62 2.05
C MET A 216 -11.25 -12.84 2.15
N ILE A 217 -10.47 -11.76 2.20
CA ILE A 217 -9.01 -11.84 2.31
C ILE A 217 -8.60 -12.46 3.65
N ASP A 218 -9.23 -12.09 4.75
CA ASP A 218 -8.98 -12.70 6.07
C ASP A 218 -9.25 -14.21 6.05
N ALA A 219 -10.39 -14.65 5.50
CA ALA A 219 -10.71 -16.06 5.35
C ALA A 219 -9.73 -16.81 4.41
N LEU A 220 -9.25 -16.15 3.36
CA LEU A 220 -8.22 -16.70 2.47
C LEU A 220 -6.86 -16.80 3.17
N LEU A 221 -6.49 -15.83 4.00
CA LEU A 221 -5.26 -15.84 4.78
C LEU A 221 -5.28 -16.95 5.84
N GLU A 222 -6.42 -17.24 6.45
CA GLU A 222 -6.57 -18.35 7.41
C GLU A 222 -6.40 -19.73 6.76
N LYS A 223 -6.93 -19.93 5.54
CA LYS A 223 -6.95 -21.26 4.88
C LYS A 223 -5.81 -21.48 3.89
N PHE A 224 -5.38 -20.42 3.20
CA PHE A 224 -4.46 -20.48 2.07
C PHE A 224 -3.28 -19.50 2.24
N TYR A 225 -2.83 -19.30 3.49
CA TYR A 225 -1.78 -18.35 3.87
C TYR A 225 -0.62 -18.27 2.86
N SER A 226 0.01 -19.41 2.56
CA SER A 226 1.17 -19.47 1.66
C SER A 226 0.82 -18.95 0.26
N TYR A 227 -0.31 -19.38 -0.31
CA TYR A 227 -0.75 -18.94 -1.64
C TYR A 227 -1.07 -17.44 -1.67
N VAL A 228 -1.76 -16.93 -0.66
CA VAL A 228 -2.16 -15.52 -0.60
C VAL A 228 -0.94 -14.61 -0.47
N PHE A 229 0.00 -14.92 0.43
CA PHE A 229 1.20 -14.11 0.56
C PHE A 229 2.15 -14.19 -0.64
N HIS A 230 2.27 -15.36 -1.28
CA HIS A 230 3.03 -15.47 -2.53
C HIS A 230 2.35 -14.70 -3.66
N ALA A 231 1.02 -14.74 -3.76
CA ALA A 231 0.28 -13.88 -4.68
C ALA A 231 0.55 -12.39 -4.39
N ILE A 232 0.46 -11.94 -3.13
CA ILE A 232 0.79 -10.56 -2.72
C ILE A 232 2.19 -10.17 -3.16
N VAL A 233 3.19 -11.05 -3.01
CA VAL A 233 4.56 -10.78 -3.50
C VAL A 233 4.57 -10.57 -5.00
N GLY A 234 3.91 -11.45 -5.76
CA GLY A 234 3.81 -11.33 -7.21
C GLY A 234 3.16 -10.02 -7.64
N ILE A 235 2.09 -9.62 -6.96
CA ILE A 235 1.41 -8.35 -7.19
C ILE A 235 2.34 -7.16 -6.89
N VAL A 236 3.03 -7.16 -5.75
CA VAL A 236 3.98 -6.09 -5.37
C VAL A 236 5.11 -6.00 -6.40
N VAL A 237 5.67 -7.11 -6.86
CA VAL A 237 6.70 -7.13 -7.90
C VAL A 237 6.18 -6.55 -9.21
N ALA A 238 5.02 -6.99 -9.69
CA ALA A 238 4.41 -6.48 -10.93
C ALA A 238 4.14 -4.97 -10.84
N ALA A 239 3.54 -4.50 -9.75
CA ALA A 239 3.28 -3.08 -9.52
C ALA A 239 4.57 -2.27 -9.44
N THR A 240 5.60 -2.78 -8.75
CA THR A 240 6.91 -2.12 -8.65
C THR A 240 7.53 -1.94 -10.03
N VAL A 241 7.51 -2.97 -10.87
CA VAL A 241 8.05 -2.89 -12.24
C VAL A 241 7.32 -1.84 -13.07
N MET A 242 5.99 -1.75 -12.96
CA MET A 242 5.19 -0.76 -13.70
C MET A 242 5.45 0.69 -13.27
N ILE A 243 5.85 0.91 -12.02
CA ILE A 243 6.10 2.24 -11.46
C ILE A 243 7.51 2.75 -11.83
N ILE A 244 8.46 1.88 -12.19
CA ILE A 244 9.82 2.29 -12.51
C ILE A 244 9.81 3.25 -13.72
N PRO A 245 10.38 4.48 -13.58
CA PRO A 245 10.39 5.45 -14.66
C PRO A 245 11.52 5.13 -15.64
N PHE A 246 11.42 4.02 -16.41
CA PHE A 246 12.49 3.54 -17.29
C PHE A 246 13.01 4.61 -18.26
N GLY A 247 12.14 5.52 -18.73
CA GLY A 247 12.52 6.62 -19.61
C GLY A 247 13.47 7.63 -18.93
N SER A 248 13.36 7.86 -17.63
CA SER A 248 14.19 8.84 -16.92
C SER A 248 15.68 8.46 -16.86
N PHE A 249 15.99 7.16 -16.95
CA PHE A 249 17.37 6.66 -16.95
C PHE A 249 18.09 6.90 -18.28
N THR A 250 17.36 7.17 -19.36
CA THR A 250 17.94 7.37 -20.70
C THR A 250 18.01 8.85 -21.10
N VAL A 251 17.43 9.76 -20.32
CA VAL A 251 17.43 11.20 -20.61
C VAL A 251 18.82 11.82 -20.49
N SER A 252 19.56 11.52 -19.40
CA SER A 252 20.91 12.02 -19.18
C SER A 252 21.69 11.18 -18.18
N LEU A 253 23.02 11.20 -18.26
CA LEU A 253 23.90 10.48 -17.33
C LEU A 253 23.73 10.99 -15.89
N SER A 254 23.52 12.30 -15.70
CA SER A 254 23.29 12.89 -14.38
C SER A 254 21.96 12.44 -13.78
N ALA A 255 20.88 12.42 -14.57
CA ALA A 255 19.58 11.91 -14.12
C ALA A 255 19.66 10.42 -13.75
N ALA A 256 20.34 9.61 -14.57
CA ALA A 256 20.54 8.19 -14.29
C ALA A 256 21.30 7.98 -12.96
N ILE A 257 22.37 8.73 -12.71
CA ILE A 257 23.14 8.66 -11.45
C ILE A 257 22.25 9.02 -10.25
N VAL A 258 21.49 10.13 -10.34
CA VAL A 258 20.59 10.56 -9.26
C VAL A 258 19.55 9.48 -8.96
N ASN A 259 18.95 8.89 -9.99
CA ASN A 259 17.94 7.83 -9.84
C ASN A 259 18.53 6.56 -9.22
N VAL A 260 19.74 6.15 -9.64
CA VAL A 260 20.44 5.00 -9.04
C VAL A 260 20.79 5.26 -7.58
N ILE A 261 21.27 6.46 -7.24
CA ILE A 261 21.55 6.84 -5.84
C ILE A 261 20.26 6.78 -5.02
N CYS A 262 19.16 7.35 -5.51
CA CYS A 262 17.87 7.33 -4.82
C CYS A 262 17.37 5.90 -4.60
N LEU A 263 17.49 5.03 -5.59
CA LEU A 263 17.15 3.61 -5.48
C LEU A 263 18.01 2.92 -4.41
N GLY A 264 19.34 3.12 -4.44
CA GLY A 264 20.25 2.57 -3.45
C GLY A 264 19.98 3.06 -2.03
N LEU A 265 19.69 4.36 -1.87
CA LEU A 265 19.27 4.95 -0.59
C LEU A 265 17.97 4.34 -0.09
N GLY A 266 16.98 4.15 -0.98
CA GLY A 266 15.73 3.48 -0.65
C GLY A 266 15.97 2.05 -0.13
N VAL A 267 16.79 1.26 -0.81
CA VAL A 267 17.14 -0.10 -0.37
C VAL A 267 17.82 -0.07 1.00
N LEU A 268 18.80 0.82 1.19
CA LEU A 268 19.53 0.96 2.46
C LEU A 268 18.59 1.34 3.61
N CYS A 269 17.76 2.37 3.42
CA CYS A 269 16.76 2.80 4.40
C CYS A 269 15.82 1.66 4.78
N SER A 270 15.32 0.92 3.80
CA SER A 270 14.47 -0.26 4.04
C SER A 270 15.18 -1.34 4.87
N LEU A 271 16.44 -1.65 4.55
CA LEU A 271 17.22 -2.66 5.27
C LEU A 271 17.48 -2.23 6.72
N LEU A 272 17.71 -0.94 6.96
CA LEU A 272 17.85 -0.38 8.30
C LEU A 272 16.54 -0.47 9.09
N LEU A 273 15.41 -0.10 8.48
CA LEU A 273 14.07 -0.22 9.09
C LEU A 273 13.77 -1.68 9.49
N ASN A 274 14.08 -2.64 8.62
CA ASN A 274 13.85 -4.07 8.86
C ASN A 274 14.79 -4.66 9.93
N ARG A 275 15.94 -4.04 10.22
CA ARG A 275 16.79 -4.43 11.36
C ARG A 275 16.18 -3.96 12.68
N ILE A 276 15.77 -2.70 12.76
CA ILE A 276 15.17 -2.11 13.97
C ILE A 276 13.95 -2.93 14.43
N ASP A 277 13.08 -3.32 13.49
CA ASP A 277 11.88 -4.11 13.80
C ASP A 277 12.20 -5.53 14.31
N LYS A 278 13.36 -6.11 13.96
CA LYS A 278 13.81 -7.43 14.46
C LYS A 278 14.41 -7.35 15.85
N ASP A 279 15.17 -6.30 16.13
CA ASP A 279 15.83 -6.11 17.42
C ASP A 279 14.79 -5.81 18.51
N ASP A 280 13.71 -5.09 18.19
CA ASP A 280 12.56 -4.85 19.07
C ASP A 280 11.69 -6.11 19.34
N LEU A 281 11.79 -7.15 18.49
CA LEU A 281 11.06 -8.42 18.67
C LEU A 281 11.84 -9.46 19.52
N LEU A 282 13.13 -9.23 19.73
CA LEU A 282 14.03 -10.11 20.48
C LEU A 282 14.42 -9.56 21.85
N ALA A 283 14.04 -8.31 22.17
CA ALA A 283 14.17 -7.66 23.48
C ALA A 283 12.90 -7.83 24.32
#